data_AF-A0A2H5F2Q1-F1
#
_entry.id   AF-A0A2H5F2Q1-F1
#
_cell.length_a   1.000
_cell.length_b   1.000
_cell.length_c   1.000
_cell.angle_alpha   90.00
_cell.angle_beta   90.00
_cell.angle_gamma   90.00
#
_symmetry.space_group_name_H-M   'P 1'
#
loop_
_entity.id
_entity.type
_entity.pdbx_description
1 polymer ?
#
loop_
_entity_poly.entity_id
_entity_poly.type
_entity_poly.pdbx_seq_one_letter_code
_entity_poly.pdbx_strand_id
1 'polypeptide(L)' 'MTMLNHLTAFAGAAYQAMRPLPPVFAVDLIDRDSGRHHCIAGIPVTVMTRDPAAASAELLRNRDTMHWTTRATPLEGQPQ' A
#
# COMPACT_ATOMS: atom_id res chain seq x y z
N MET A 1 11.54 11.84 -43.05
CA MET A 1 12.00 10.75 -42.17
C MET A 1 11.46 11.00 -40.77
N THR A 2 10.21 10.59 -40.49
CA THR A 2 9.53 11.00 -39.24
C THR A 2 8.41 10.05 -38.83
N MET A 3 8.42 8.80 -39.31
CA MET A 3 7.42 7.79 -38.93
C MET A 3 8.00 6.71 -37.98
N LEU A 4 9.30 6.41 -38.08
CA LEU A 4 9.94 5.35 -37.29
C LEU A 4 10.07 5.71 -35.79
N ASN A 5 10.30 6.99 -35.46
CA ASN A 5 10.48 7.44 -34.06
C ASN A 5 9.19 7.37 -33.23
N HIS A 6 8.02 7.53 -33.84
CA HIS A 6 6.75 7.51 -33.12
C HIS A 6 6.34 6.10 -32.68
N LEU A 7 6.66 5.07 -33.48
CA LEU A 7 6.41 3.68 -33.11
C LEU A 7 7.27 3.23 -31.93
N THR A 8 8.55 3.62 -31.89
CA THR A 8 9.43 3.31 -30.77
C THR A 8 9.01 4.06 -29.49
N ALA A 9 8.60 5.33 -29.61
CA ALA A 9 8.07 6.10 -28.49
C ALA A 9 6.75 5.52 -27.95
N PHE A 10 5.85 5.11 -28.85
CA PHE A 10 4.61 4.42 -28.50
C PHE A 10 4.87 3.09 -27.81
N ALA A 11 5.78 2.27 -28.33
CA ALA A 11 6.17 1.02 -27.69
C ALA A 11 6.72 1.26 -26.28
N GLY A 12 7.60 2.25 -26.09
CA GLY A 12 8.11 2.62 -24.78
C GLY A 12 7.02 3.07 -23.79
N ALA A 13 6.07 3.90 -24.25
CA ALA A 13 4.92 4.33 -23.44
C ALA A 13 3.98 3.17 -23.10
N ALA A 14 3.71 2.27 -24.06
CA ALA A 14 2.91 1.07 -23.85
C ALA A 14 3.59 0.11 -22.86
N TYR A 15 4.91 -0.10 -22.95
CA TYR A 15 5.66 -0.90 -21.99
C TYR A 15 5.64 -0.31 -20.58
N GLN A 16 5.68 1.02 -20.42
CA GLN A 16 5.51 1.64 -19.11
C GLN A 16 4.08 1.56 -18.59
N ALA A 17 3.07 1.69 -19.45
CA ALA A 17 1.67 1.54 -19.08
C ALA A 17 1.32 0.08 -18.69
N MET A 18 2.00 -0.90 -19.27
CA MET A 18 1.90 -2.32 -18.92
C MET A 18 2.69 -2.71 -17.68
N ARG A 19 3.49 -1.80 -17.08
CA ARG A 19 4.11 -2.10 -15.79
C ARG A 19 3.00 -2.24 -14.74
N PRO A 20 2.95 -3.36 -13.99
CA PRO A 20 2.04 -3.48 -12.87
C PRO A 20 2.22 -2.26 -11.96
N LEU A 21 1.12 -1.58 -11.63
CA LEU A 21 1.20 -0.54 -10.60
C LEU A 21 1.77 -1.19 -9.33
N PRO A 22 2.59 -0.46 -8.55
CA PRO A 22 3.08 -0.96 -7.28
C PRO A 22 1.90 -1.43 -6.42
N PRO A 23 2.00 -2.60 -5.76
CA PRO A 23 0.91 -3.12 -4.95
C PRO A 23 0.51 -2.09 -3.91
N VAL A 24 -0.80 -1.89 -3.74
CA VAL A 24 -1.32 -1.10 -2.63
C VAL A 24 -1.37 -2.02 -1.42
N PHE A 25 -1.03 -1.52 -0.24
CA PHE A 25 -1.11 -2.23 1.02
C PHE A 25 -2.15 -1.56 1.89
N ALA A 26 -2.96 -2.37 2.56
CA ALA A 26 -3.73 -1.96 3.73
C ALA A 26 -2.86 -2.13 4.97
N VAL A 27 -2.65 -1.07 5.73
CA VAL A 27 -1.92 -1.09 7.00
C VAL A 27 -2.91 -0.86 8.13
N ASP A 28 -3.11 -1.90 8.93
CA ASP A 28 -3.98 -1.86 10.10
C ASP A 28 -3.15 -1.65 11.37
N LEU A 29 -3.70 -0.92 12.33
CA LEU A 29 -3.16 -0.85 13.68
C LEU A 29 -3.81 -1.93 14.54
N ILE A 30 -2.99 -2.73 15.24
CA ILE A 30 -3.42 -3.87 16.04
C ILE A 30 -2.89 -3.70 17.46
N ASP A 31 -3.77 -3.94 18.43
CA ASP A 31 -3.41 -4.08 19.83
C ASP A 31 -2.74 -5.45 20.04
N ARG A 32 -1.53 -5.46 20.61
CA ARG A 32 -0.74 -6.68 20.86
C ARG A 32 -1.33 -7.54 21.97
N ASP A 33 -1.95 -6.93 22.97
CA ASP A 33 -2.46 -7.67 24.14
C ASP A 33 -3.77 -8.38 23.79
N SER A 34 -4.63 -7.72 23.01
CA SER A 34 -5.93 -8.26 22.62
C SER A 34 -5.96 -8.91 21.23
N GLY A 35 -4.96 -8.64 20.40
CA GLY A 35 -4.93 -9.05 18.98
C GLY A 35 -5.99 -8.34 18.11
N ARG A 36 -6.70 -7.36 18.65
CA ARG A 36 -7.81 -6.69 17.96
C ARG A 36 -7.31 -5.53 17.12
N HIS A 37 -8.01 -5.28 16.03
CA HIS A 37 -7.83 -4.07 15.25
C HIS A 37 -8.22 -2.85 16.08
N HIS A 38 -7.40 -1.81 16.01
CA HIS A 38 -7.71 -0.52 16.60
C HIS A 38 -8.90 0.10 15.85
N CYS A 39 -9.99 0.34 16.58
CA CYS A 39 -11.19 0.94 16.02
C CYS A 39 -11.41 2.35 16.59
N ILE A 40 -11.78 3.30 15.73
CA ILE A 40 -12.31 4.61 16.13
C ILE A 40 -13.83 4.57 15.92
N ALA A 41 -14.60 4.83 16.98
CA ALA A 41 -16.07 4.73 16.95
C ALA A 41 -16.59 3.37 16.43
N GLY A 42 -15.85 2.29 16.69
CA GLY A 42 -16.20 0.93 16.24
C GLY A 42 -15.76 0.57 14.81
N ILE A 43 -15.16 1.52 14.07
CA ILE A 43 -14.66 1.31 12.70
C ILE A 43 -13.14 1.07 12.75
N PRO A 44 -12.62 -0.04 12.19
CA PRO A 44 -11.18 -0.30 12.17
C PRO A 44 -10.43 0.75 11.36
N VAL A 45 -9.32 1.24 11.91
CA VAL A 45 -8.46 2.20 11.22
C VAL A 45 -7.51 1.45 10.30
N THR A 46 -7.74 1.59 9.00
CA THR A 46 -6.90 1.03 7.94
C THR A 46 -6.36 2.15 7.06
N VAL A 47 -5.04 2.18 6.88
CA VAL A 47 -4.36 3.13 5.98
C VAL A 47 -3.99 2.41 4.69
N MET A 48 -4.49 2.87 3.55
CA MET A 48 -4.09 2.36 2.24
C MET A 48 -2.87 3.15 1.74
N THR A 49 -1.79 2.45 1.41
CA THR A 49 -0.51 3.07 1.01
C THR A 49 0.23 2.19 0.00
N ARG A 50 1.13 2.79 -0.79
CA ARG A 50 2.12 2.02 -1.58
C ARG A 50 3.45 1.84 -0.85
N ASP A 51 3.62 2.54 0.27
CA ASP A 51 4.76 2.41 1.20
C ASP A 51 4.23 1.97 2.58
N PRO A 52 4.14 0.64 2.82
CA PRO A 52 3.65 0.12 4.09
C PRO A 52 4.61 0.41 5.26
N ALA A 53 5.90 0.62 5.00
CA ALA A 53 6.89 0.88 6.04
C ALA A 53 6.72 2.31 6.58
N ALA A 54 6.63 3.30 5.70
CA ALA A 54 6.38 4.68 6.10
C ALA A 54 5.02 4.84 6.81
N ALA A 55 3.97 4.20 6.30
CA ALA A 55 2.66 4.24 6.96
C ALA A 55 2.66 3.54 8.33
N SER A 56 3.40 2.43 8.47
CA SER A 56 3.56 1.77 9.76
C SER A 56 4.27 2.65 10.77
N ALA A 57 5.34 3.34 10.36
CA ALA A 57 6.07 4.27 11.21
C ALA A 57 5.17 5.44 11.66
N GLU A 58 4.36 6.00 10.76
CA GLU A 58 3.44 7.08 11.09
C GLU A 58 2.29 6.60 12.00
N LEU A 59 1.75 5.40 11.76
CA LEU A 59 0.74 4.78 12.63
C LEU A 59 1.29 4.42 14.01
N LEU A 60 2.58 4.15 14.15
CA LEU A 60 3.19 3.91 15.47
C LEU A 60 3.74 5.19 16.11
N ARG A 61 3.74 6.32 15.38
CA ARG A 61 4.26 7.59 15.90
C ARG A 61 3.47 8.02 17.12
N ASN A 62 4.17 8.30 18.21
CA ASN A 62 3.61 8.63 19.53
C ASN A 62 2.74 7.53 20.15
N ARG A 63 2.87 6.28 19.71
CA ARG A 63 2.25 5.10 20.34
C ARG A 63 3.30 4.22 20.99
N ASP A 64 2.89 3.53 22.05
CA ASP A 64 3.74 2.55 22.71
C ASP A 64 3.83 1.26 21.87
N THR A 65 5.04 0.92 21.44
CA THR A 65 5.29 -0.27 20.60
C THR A 65 5.21 -1.57 21.37
N MET A 66 5.16 -1.55 22.71
CA MET A 66 4.86 -2.75 23.51
C MET A 66 3.40 -3.16 23.42
N HIS A 67 2.50 -2.19 23.29
CA HIS A 67 1.05 -2.39 23.22
C HIS A 67 0.52 -2.39 21.78
N TRP A 68 1.17 -1.67 20.86
CA TRP A 68 0.69 -1.49 19.49
C TRP A 68 1.64 -2.09 18.46
N THR A 69 1.06 -2.75 17.46
CA THR A 69 1.75 -3.24 16.28
C THR A 69 0.98 -2.89 15.01
N THR A 70 1.63 -2.93 13.87
CA THR A 70 0.97 -2.76 12.57
C THR A 70 0.95 -4.07 11.80
N ARG A 71 -0.07 -4.27 10.99
CA ARG A 71 -0.12 -5.37 10.01
C ARG A 71 -0.33 -4.78 8.63
N ALA A 72 0.63 -5.04 7.74
CA ALA A 72 0.51 -4.70 6.33
C ALA A 72 -0.02 -5.90 5.56
N THR A 73 -1.12 -5.73 4.84
CA THR A 73 -1.71 -6.73 3.96
C THR A 73 -1.72 -6.16 2.54
N PRO A 74 -1.08 -6.83 1.57
CA PRO A 74 -1.16 -6.40 0.18
C PRO A 74 -2.61 -6.50 -0.29
N LEU A 75 -3.11 -5.40 -0.85
CA LEU A 75 -4.33 -5.34 -1.63
C LEU A 75 -3.94 -5.74 -3.05
N GLU A 76 -3.76 -7.05 -3.26
CA GLU A 76 -3.72 -7.57 -4.62
C GLU A 76 -5.09 -7.25 -5.25
N GLY A 77 -5.07 -6.47 -6.33
CA GLY A 77 -6.16 -6.56 -7.28
C GLY A 77 -6.13 -7.97 -7.82
N GLN A 78 -7.01 -8.86 -7.35
CA GLN A 78 -7.11 -10.22 -7.88
C GLN A 78 -7.14 -10.15 -9.41
N PRO A 79 -6.13 -10.68 -10.12
CA PRO A 79 -6.33 -11.06 -11.50
C PRO A 79 -7.24 -12.29 -11.45
N GLN A 80 -8.44 -12.16 -12.01
CA GLN A 80 -9.20 -13.34 -12.45
C GLN A 80 -8.53 -13.94 -13.68
#